data_AF-A0A7C2LZP1-F1
#
_entry.id   AF-A0A7C2LZP1-F1
#
_cell.length_a   1.000
_cell.length_b   1.000
_cell.length_c   1.000
_cell.angle_alpha   90.00
_cell.angle_beta   90.00
_cell.angle_gamma   90.00
#
_symmetry.space_group_name_H-M   'P 1'
#
loop_
_entity.id
_entity.type
_entity.pdbx_description
1 polymer ?
#
loop_
_entity_poly.entity_id
_entity_poly.type
_entity_poly.pdbx_seq_one_letter_code
_entity_poly.pdbx_strand_id
1 'polypeptide(L)'
;DKFNEEIDYLGARVNFSSSGASANTLSKYFPRVMELMAKGALNPNFTSEEFEKQKERTIEGIKASEKDVAQNARRISQALSYGKDHPYGEFTTTESVEKLNLEDVKNYYQSFYVPQNAYLVIVGDVETKEVKKLAKKHFQNWKKSELPQQKLPEVNNVAETQVNFVDFPNAVQSEVQVTNTIQLKKGDPDYFAVLLANKILGGGGEARLFLNLREDKGYTYGAYSSTGDDKYVARFVASASVRNAVTDSAVVAFLDELHRIRNEKVSAEELKNAKAKYTGDFVLALERPSTIAQYALNIEKDNLPEDFYQTYLKKINAVTAEDIQKAAQKYYLADNARIVVVGKGSEVAENLEKLTYNGKEIPVKYFDKNAEPIEKPNYNKKVAADMTAEKVFDKYIAAIGGEEAVEDVESVYMMAQAEMQGQKLDLSTKVTSQGKSLTEIGMGGNVIQKQVFNGEEGFVVARGQKVPFTEQQVAAAKADSHPFPELNAEEASLQGIETVNEQEAYAVQMDGTTTNYYSTQTGLKVQSVKTVQQGPQTMT
;
A
#
# COMPACT_ATOMS: atom_id res chain seq x y z
N ASP A 1 -28.99 -2.37 11.62
CA ASP A 1 -29.28 -3.82 11.65
C ASP A 1 -30.42 -4.24 10.74
N LYS A 2 -31.69 -3.93 11.04
CA LYS A 2 -32.85 -4.31 10.19
C LYS A 2 -32.71 -4.03 8.69
N PHE A 3 -32.10 -2.89 8.33
CA PHE A 3 -31.85 -2.54 6.92
C PHE A 3 -30.89 -3.52 6.23
N ASN A 4 -29.81 -3.92 6.92
CA ASN A 4 -28.83 -4.88 6.41
C ASN A 4 -29.40 -6.30 6.41
N GLU A 5 -30.09 -6.70 7.48
CA GLU A 5 -30.78 -8.00 7.57
C GLU A 5 -31.77 -8.21 6.41
N GLU A 6 -32.47 -7.15 5.99
CA GLU A 6 -33.37 -7.22 4.85
C GLU A 6 -32.61 -7.40 3.52
N ILE A 7 -31.49 -6.67 3.32
CA ILE A 7 -30.63 -6.84 2.14
C ILE A 7 -30.12 -8.29 2.06
N ASP A 8 -29.67 -8.83 3.19
CA ASP A 8 -29.16 -10.20 3.30
C ASP A 8 -30.26 -11.23 3.01
N TYR A 9 -31.47 -11.04 3.57
CA TYR A 9 -32.61 -11.91 3.31
C TYR A 9 -33.01 -11.94 1.82
N LEU A 10 -32.85 -10.82 1.11
CA LEU A 10 -33.09 -10.72 -0.33
C LEU A 10 -31.96 -11.33 -1.17
N GLY A 11 -30.85 -11.77 -0.55
CA GLY A 11 -29.65 -12.22 -1.23
C GLY A 11 -29.04 -11.13 -2.11
N ALA A 12 -29.23 -9.86 -1.74
CA ALA A 12 -28.77 -8.71 -2.49
C ALA A 12 -27.44 -8.20 -1.93
N ARG A 13 -26.71 -7.42 -2.74
CA ARG A 13 -25.58 -6.61 -2.26
C ARG A 13 -25.88 -5.17 -2.58
N VAL A 14 -25.86 -4.30 -1.58
CA VAL A 14 -26.02 -2.85 -1.74
C VAL A 14 -24.84 -2.17 -1.07
N ASN A 15 -24.15 -1.29 -1.79
CA ASN A 15 -23.01 -0.57 -1.28
C ASN A 15 -23.22 0.93 -1.44
N PHE A 16 -22.73 1.70 -0.47
CA PHE A 16 -22.75 3.16 -0.45
C PHE A 16 -21.32 3.69 -0.34
N SER A 17 -21.08 4.85 -0.95
CA SER A 17 -19.80 5.55 -0.94
C SER A 17 -20.04 7.05 -1.04
N SER A 18 -19.00 7.86 -0.80
CA SER A 18 -19.07 9.31 -1.00
C SER A 18 -19.42 9.72 -2.43
N SER A 19 -19.16 8.86 -3.42
CA SER A 19 -19.39 9.13 -4.84
C SER A 19 -20.66 8.47 -5.41
N GLY A 20 -21.43 7.72 -4.62
CA GLY A 20 -22.66 7.09 -5.10
C GLY A 20 -23.07 5.83 -4.37
N ALA A 21 -23.99 5.08 -4.97
CA ALA A 21 -24.48 3.80 -4.48
C ALA A 21 -24.51 2.77 -5.62
N SER A 22 -24.37 1.49 -5.28
CA SER A 22 -24.50 0.37 -6.22
C SER A 22 -25.31 -0.76 -5.61
N ALA A 23 -25.99 -1.53 -6.46
CA ALA A 23 -26.73 -2.71 -6.01
C ALA A 23 -26.65 -3.87 -7.03
N ASN A 24 -26.68 -5.10 -6.53
CA ASN A 24 -26.80 -6.33 -7.30
C ASN A 24 -27.86 -7.23 -6.65
N THR A 25 -28.78 -7.77 -7.45
CA THR A 25 -29.88 -8.62 -6.96
C THR A 25 -30.49 -9.47 -8.07
N LEU A 26 -31.32 -10.44 -7.70
CA LEU A 26 -32.17 -11.21 -8.62
C LEU A 26 -33.34 -10.35 -9.14
N SER A 27 -33.77 -10.56 -10.39
CA SER A 27 -34.84 -9.77 -11.04
C SER A 27 -36.10 -9.64 -10.18
N LYS A 28 -36.51 -10.73 -9.50
CA LYS A 28 -37.70 -10.74 -8.64
C LYS A 28 -37.64 -9.78 -7.44
N TYR A 29 -36.45 -9.40 -6.99
CA TYR A 29 -36.24 -8.49 -5.86
C TYR A 29 -35.82 -7.08 -6.30
N PHE A 30 -35.60 -6.85 -7.60
CA PHE A 30 -35.17 -5.57 -8.15
C PHE A 30 -35.99 -4.37 -7.64
N PRO A 31 -37.35 -4.40 -7.63
CA PRO A 31 -38.13 -3.27 -7.14
C PRO A 31 -37.84 -2.92 -5.67
N ARG A 32 -37.68 -3.94 -4.81
CA ARG A 32 -37.41 -3.73 -3.38
C ARG A 32 -35.98 -3.27 -3.13
N VAL A 33 -35.01 -3.86 -3.82
CA VAL A 33 -33.61 -3.49 -3.67
C VAL A 33 -33.34 -2.07 -4.22
N MET A 34 -33.99 -1.67 -5.31
CA MET A 34 -33.92 -0.30 -5.82
C MET A 34 -34.48 0.70 -4.82
N GLU A 35 -35.57 0.36 -4.12
CA GLU A 35 -36.11 1.17 -3.03
C GLU A 35 -35.09 1.31 -1.88
N LEU A 36 -34.49 0.20 -1.43
CA LEU A 36 -33.52 0.21 -0.33
C LEU A 36 -32.25 1.00 -0.69
N MET A 37 -31.73 0.82 -1.91
CA MET A 37 -30.60 1.58 -2.43
C MET A 37 -30.93 3.08 -2.47
N ALA A 38 -32.10 3.47 -3.01
CA ALA A 38 -32.50 4.88 -3.03
C ALA A 38 -32.69 5.45 -1.61
N LYS A 39 -33.27 4.68 -0.68
CA LYS A 39 -33.43 5.11 0.72
C LYS A 39 -32.10 5.35 1.40
N GLY A 40 -31.16 4.41 1.31
CA GLY A 40 -29.84 4.56 1.92
C GLY A 40 -29.02 5.68 1.28
N ALA A 41 -29.13 5.86 -0.04
CA ALA A 41 -28.42 6.90 -0.77
C ALA A 41 -28.96 8.30 -0.47
N LEU A 42 -30.29 8.46 -0.37
CA LEU A 42 -30.93 9.78 -0.24
C LEU A 42 -31.24 10.19 1.19
N ASN A 43 -31.33 9.23 2.13
CA ASN A 43 -31.68 9.47 3.53
C ASN A 43 -30.67 8.77 4.46
N PRO A 44 -29.36 9.10 4.36
CA PRO A 44 -28.37 8.55 5.28
C PRO A 44 -28.66 9.03 6.71
N ASN A 45 -28.62 8.11 7.67
CA ASN A 45 -28.76 8.43 9.08
C ASN A 45 -27.38 8.67 9.71
N PHE A 46 -26.85 9.88 9.57
CA PHE A 46 -25.57 10.25 10.16
C PHE A 46 -25.71 10.52 11.67
N THR A 47 -25.32 9.56 12.50
CA THR A 47 -25.31 9.68 13.96
C THR A 47 -23.91 10.00 14.48
N SER A 48 -23.82 10.65 15.64
CA SER A 48 -22.52 10.92 16.28
C SER A 48 -21.81 9.63 16.68
N GLU A 49 -22.54 8.63 17.15
CA GLU A 49 -21.97 7.33 17.54
C GLU A 49 -21.26 6.63 16.37
N GLU A 50 -21.90 6.54 15.21
CA GLU A 50 -21.30 5.88 14.04
C GLU A 50 -20.17 6.72 13.43
N PHE A 51 -20.27 8.05 13.51
CA PHE A 51 -19.19 8.94 13.11
C PHE A 51 -17.92 8.71 13.95
N GLU A 52 -18.02 8.71 15.28
CA GLU A 52 -16.86 8.50 16.16
C GLU A 52 -16.24 7.11 15.96
N LYS A 53 -17.06 6.05 15.85
CA LYS A 53 -16.57 4.70 15.53
C LYS A 53 -15.79 4.66 14.22
N GLN A 54 -16.32 5.30 13.17
CA GLN A 54 -15.66 5.32 11.87
C GLN A 54 -14.38 6.17 11.89
N LYS A 55 -14.35 7.25 12.66
CA LYS A 55 -13.18 8.11 12.88
C LYS A 55 -12.06 7.33 13.59
N GLU A 56 -12.36 6.68 14.70
CA GLU A 56 -11.43 5.82 15.43
C GLU A 56 -10.88 4.69 14.55
N ARG A 57 -11.76 3.98 13.83
CA ARG A 57 -11.36 2.92 12.90
C ARG A 57 -10.43 3.42 11.80
N THR A 58 -10.67 4.63 11.30
CA THR A 58 -9.82 5.24 10.26
C THR A 58 -8.44 5.57 10.83
N ILE A 59 -8.37 6.13 12.03
CA ILE A 59 -7.11 6.44 12.73
C ILE A 59 -6.31 5.15 12.98
N GLU A 60 -6.95 4.10 13.50
CA GLU A 60 -6.27 2.81 13.71
C GLU A 60 -5.82 2.17 12.39
N GLY A 61 -6.61 2.31 11.32
CA GLY A 61 -6.20 1.87 9.98
C GLY A 61 -4.96 2.62 9.46
N ILE A 62 -4.88 3.93 9.71
CA ILE A 62 -3.70 4.74 9.36
C ILE A 62 -2.48 4.23 10.14
N LYS A 63 -2.60 4.10 11.47
CA LYS A 63 -1.52 3.59 12.34
C LYS A 63 -1.04 2.20 11.92
N ALA A 64 -1.97 1.29 11.64
CA ALA A 64 -1.65 -0.06 11.18
C ALA A 64 -0.88 -0.07 9.84
N SER A 65 -1.15 0.91 8.98
CA SER A 65 -0.45 1.05 7.68
C SER A 65 0.88 1.81 7.75
N GLU A 66 1.24 2.41 8.89
CA GLU A 66 2.47 3.23 8.98
C GLU A 66 3.74 2.45 8.65
N LYS A 67 3.76 1.15 8.93
CA LYS A 67 4.90 0.26 8.64
C LYS A 67 4.81 -0.44 7.28
N ASP A 68 3.71 -0.30 6.54
CA ASP A 68 3.54 -0.92 5.22
C ASP A 68 4.28 -0.10 4.15
N VAL A 69 5.49 -0.54 3.80
CA VAL A 69 6.36 0.16 2.85
C VAL A 69 5.69 0.35 1.49
N ALA A 70 4.96 -0.65 0.99
CA ALA A 70 4.32 -0.60 -0.33
C ALA A 70 3.14 0.38 -0.37
N GLN A 71 2.30 0.39 0.67
CA GLN A 71 1.21 1.36 0.78
C GLN A 71 1.76 2.79 0.91
N ASN A 72 2.80 2.98 1.70
CA ASN A 72 3.47 4.27 1.86
C ASN A 72 4.12 4.74 0.54
N ALA A 73 4.78 3.85 -0.18
CA ALA A 73 5.35 4.17 -1.49
C ALA A 73 4.29 4.64 -2.48
N ARG A 74 3.12 3.99 -2.53
CA ARG A 74 2.02 4.39 -3.42
C ARG A 74 1.48 5.78 -3.09
N ARG A 75 1.18 6.06 -1.82
CA ARG A 75 0.64 7.39 -1.41
C ARG A 75 1.66 8.50 -1.65
N ILE A 76 2.93 8.28 -1.30
CA ILE A 76 3.99 9.28 -1.49
C ILE A 76 4.22 9.52 -2.98
N SER A 77 4.23 8.45 -3.78
CA SER A 77 4.39 8.59 -5.22
C SER A 77 3.22 9.32 -5.88
N GLN A 78 1.98 9.18 -5.38
CA GLN A 78 0.84 10.00 -5.80
C GLN A 78 1.03 11.47 -5.44
N ALA A 79 1.35 11.77 -4.18
CA ALA A 79 1.61 13.12 -3.71
C ALA A 79 2.73 13.83 -4.49
N LEU A 80 3.84 13.14 -4.76
CA LEU A 80 4.94 13.69 -5.53
C LEU A 80 4.61 13.86 -7.02
N SER A 81 3.74 13.01 -7.57
CA SER A 81 3.33 13.13 -8.98
C SER A 81 2.37 14.28 -9.21
N TYR A 82 1.37 14.45 -8.35
CA TYR A 82 0.32 15.46 -8.52
C TYR A 82 0.59 16.77 -7.78
N GLY A 83 1.44 16.75 -6.75
CA GLY A 83 1.55 17.84 -5.77
C GLY A 83 0.50 17.71 -4.68
N LYS A 84 0.86 18.10 -3.45
CA LYS A 84 -0.03 18.00 -2.28
C LYS A 84 -1.21 18.97 -2.30
N ASP A 85 -1.11 20.04 -3.09
CA ASP A 85 -2.20 21.00 -3.30
C ASP A 85 -3.28 20.45 -4.25
N HIS A 86 -2.97 19.40 -5.01
CA HIS A 86 -3.93 18.77 -5.93
C HIS A 86 -4.69 17.64 -5.21
N PRO A 87 -6.03 17.50 -5.39
CA PRO A 87 -6.81 16.46 -4.71
C PRO A 87 -6.34 15.01 -4.93
N TYR A 88 -5.63 14.74 -6.03
CA TYR A 88 -5.04 13.42 -6.31
C TYR A 88 -3.70 13.16 -5.60
N GLY A 89 -3.14 14.17 -4.94
CA GLY A 89 -1.90 14.10 -4.16
C GLY A 89 -2.10 14.32 -2.66
N GLU A 90 -3.35 14.40 -2.18
CA GLU A 90 -3.67 14.61 -0.77
C GLU A 90 -3.31 13.39 0.10
N PHE A 91 -2.94 13.65 1.36
CA PHE A 91 -2.75 12.63 2.38
C PHE A 91 -3.93 12.62 3.35
N THR A 92 -4.48 11.44 3.60
CA THR A 92 -5.25 11.22 4.83
C THR A 92 -4.26 10.92 5.96
N THR A 93 -4.18 11.83 6.93
CA THR A 93 -3.36 11.72 8.13
C THR A 93 -4.24 11.62 9.38
N THR A 94 -3.69 11.08 10.47
CA THR A 94 -4.36 11.09 11.79
C THR A 94 -4.84 12.50 12.16
N GLU A 95 -3.98 13.51 12.00
CA GLU A 95 -4.32 14.91 12.26
C GLU A 95 -5.49 15.41 11.41
N SER A 96 -5.51 15.07 10.11
CA SER A 96 -6.60 15.47 9.21
C SER A 96 -7.93 14.84 9.62
N VAL A 97 -7.92 13.57 10.06
CA VAL A 97 -9.11 12.84 10.50
C VAL A 97 -9.59 13.34 11.86
N GLU A 98 -8.67 13.63 12.78
CA GLU A 98 -8.97 14.19 14.11
C GLU A 98 -9.69 15.54 14.03
N LYS A 99 -9.38 16.37 13.03
CA LYS A 99 -10.03 17.66 12.80
C LYS A 99 -11.47 17.56 12.28
N LEU A 100 -11.85 16.42 11.69
CA LEU A 100 -13.20 16.23 11.16
C LEU A 100 -14.23 16.13 12.29
N ASN A 101 -15.39 16.72 12.05
CA ASN A 101 -16.58 16.56 12.86
C ASN A 101 -17.77 16.08 12.00
N LEU A 102 -18.85 15.67 12.65
CA LEU A 102 -20.02 15.14 11.96
C LEU A 102 -20.69 16.15 11.01
N GLU A 103 -20.59 17.45 11.31
CA GLU A 103 -21.18 18.50 10.47
C GLU A 103 -20.45 18.63 9.14
N ASP A 104 -19.12 18.43 9.11
CA ASP A 104 -18.34 18.41 7.86
C ASP A 104 -18.86 17.33 6.89
N VAL A 105 -19.18 16.14 7.40
CA VAL A 105 -19.73 15.02 6.62
C VAL A 105 -21.11 15.37 6.06
N LYS A 106 -21.98 15.95 6.89
CA LYS A 106 -23.32 16.38 6.47
C LYS A 106 -23.25 17.46 5.41
N ASN A 107 -22.38 18.45 5.59
CA ASN A 107 -22.17 19.53 4.65
C ASN A 107 -21.62 19.02 3.31
N TYR A 108 -20.66 18.10 3.33
CA TYR A 108 -20.15 17.45 2.13
C TYR A 108 -21.26 16.71 1.38
N TYR A 109 -22.03 15.87 2.08
CA TYR A 109 -23.15 15.12 1.49
C TYR A 109 -24.19 16.07 0.86
N GLN A 110 -24.60 17.13 1.55
CA GLN A 110 -25.58 18.10 1.04
C GLN A 110 -25.08 18.88 -0.19
N SER A 111 -23.78 19.17 -0.25
CA SER A 111 -23.17 19.99 -1.31
C SER A 111 -22.85 19.20 -2.57
N PHE A 112 -22.39 17.94 -2.43
CA PHE A 112 -21.85 17.16 -3.54
C PHE A 112 -22.74 15.99 -3.97
N TYR A 113 -23.60 15.47 -3.09
CA TYR A 113 -24.51 14.35 -3.39
C TYR A 113 -25.84 14.84 -3.98
N VAL A 114 -25.77 15.44 -5.18
CA VAL A 114 -26.88 16.16 -5.83
C VAL A 114 -27.25 15.55 -7.19
N PRO A 115 -28.51 15.61 -7.63
CA PRO A 115 -28.99 14.85 -8.80
C PRO A 115 -28.40 15.33 -10.13
N GLN A 116 -27.85 16.54 -10.19
CA GLN A 116 -27.35 17.12 -11.45
C GLN A 116 -25.96 16.64 -11.87
N ASN A 117 -25.22 15.92 -11.01
CA ASN A 117 -23.99 15.21 -11.40
C ASN A 117 -24.17 13.68 -11.49
N ALA A 118 -25.38 13.18 -11.18
CA ALA A 118 -25.61 11.76 -10.95
C ALA A 118 -26.07 11.02 -12.21
N TYR A 119 -25.60 9.79 -12.36
CA TYR A 119 -26.06 8.84 -13.37
C TYR A 119 -26.68 7.62 -12.69
N LEU A 120 -27.86 7.20 -13.16
CA LEU A 120 -28.47 5.93 -12.76
C LEU A 120 -28.36 4.95 -13.92
N VAL A 121 -27.43 4.00 -13.79
CA VAL A 121 -27.21 2.96 -14.81
C VAL A 121 -27.77 1.63 -14.31
N ILE A 122 -28.59 1.00 -15.14
CA ILE A 122 -29.26 -0.27 -14.81
C ILE A 122 -29.01 -1.24 -15.96
N VAL A 123 -28.47 -2.41 -15.61
CA VAL A 123 -28.19 -3.51 -16.55
C VAL A 123 -28.72 -4.80 -15.93
N GLY A 124 -29.49 -5.55 -16.70
CA GLY A 124 -30.04 -6.83 -16.28
C GLY A 124 -31.36 -7.15 -17.00
N ASP A 125 -32.03 -8.17 -16.50
CA ASP A 125 -33.36 -8.58 -16.94
C ASP A 125 -34.43 -7.66 -16.33
N VAL A 126 -34.64 -6.51 -16.98
CA VAL A 126 -35.58 -5.46 -16.55
C VAL A 126 -36.29 -4.81 -17.74
N GLU A 127 -37.54 -4.38 -17.52
CA GLU A 127 -38.27 -3.58 -18.51
C GLU A 127 -38.05 -2.08 -18.29
N THR A 128 -37.68 -1.36 -19.36
CA THR A 128 -37.40 0.09 -19.29
C THR A 128 -38.57 0.90 -18.71
N LYS A 129 -39.82 0.50 -18.98
CA LYS A 129 -41.01 1.20 -18.46
C LYS A 129 -41.11 1.10 -16.93
N GLU A 130 -40.93 -0.10 -16.37
CA GLU A 130 -40.96 -0.32 -14.92
C GLU A 130 -39.75 0.35 -14.23
N VAL A 131 -38.57 0.30 -14.85
CA VAL A 131 -37.39 1.01 -14.37
C VAL A 131 -37.66 2.52 -14.25
N LYS A 132 -38.19 3.16 -15.31
CA LYS A 132 -38.51 4.60 -15.30
C LYS A 132 -39.54 4.95 -14.21
N LYS A 133 -40.54 4.09 -14.02
CA LYS A 133 -41.56 4.26 -12.98
C LYS A 133 -40.96 4.17 -11.57
N LEU A 134 -40.10 3.19 -11.31
CA LEU A 134 -39.40 3.03 -10.02
C LEU A 134 -38.41 4.17 -9.79
N ALA A 135 -37.62 4.56 -10.79
CA ALA A 135 -36.72 5.70 -10.72
C ALA A 135 -37.47 6.99 -10.34
N LYS A 136 -38.59 7.27 -11.02
CA LYS A 136 -39.45 8.41 -10.68
C LYS A 136 -39.99 8.29 -9.26
N LYS A 137 -40.51 7.12 -8.87
CA LYS A 137 -41.07 6.90 -7.52
C LYS A 137 -40.05 7.18 -6.42
N HIS A 138 -38.82 6.68 -6.56
CA HIS A 138 -37.82 6.70 -5.50
C HIS A 138 -36.93 7.94 -5.49
N PHE A 139 -36.70 8.59 -6.64
CA PHE A 139 -35.79 9.73 -6.77
C PHE A 139 -36.49 11.08 -7.02
N GLN A 140 -37.83 11.14 -7.18
CA GLN A 140 -38.55 12.41 -7.45
C GLN A 140 -38.34 13.54 -6.41
N ASN A 141 -38.00 13.17 -5.18
CA ASN A 141 -37.76 14.12 -4.09
C ASN A 141 -36.31 14.59 -4.04
N TRP A 142 -35.40 14.00 -4.81
CA TRP A 142 -34.01 14.45 -4.90
C TRP A 142 -33.97 15.72 -5.75
N LYS A 143 -33.84 16.87 -5.10
CA LYS A 143 -33.86 18.18 -5.75
C LYS A 143 -32.46 18.65 -6.11
N LYS A 144 -32.37 19.44 -7.18
CA LYS A 144 -31.14 20.14 -7.54
C LYS A 144 -30.75 21.10 -6.42
N SER A 145 -29.45 21.23 -6.21
CA SER A 145 -28.82 22.20 -5.31
C SER A 145 -27.64 22.84 -6.03
N GLU A 146 -27.07 23.88 -5.47
CA GLU A 146 -25.81 24.44 -5.98
C GLU A 146 -24.69 23.41 -5.84
N LEU A 147 -23.94 23.16 -6.93
CA LEU A 147 -22.77 22.28 -6.92
C LEU A 147 -21.52 23.16 -6.89
N PRO A 148 -20.67 23.07 -5.86
CA PRO A 148 -19.44 23.84 -5.80
C PRO A 148 -18.56 23.57 -7.04
N GLN A 149 -18.15 24.62 -7.74
CA GLN A 149 -17.15 24.51 -8.80
C GLN A 149 -15.76 24.57 -8.17
N GLN A 150 -14.94 23.56 -8.46
CA GLN A 150 -13.54 23.55 -8.05
C GLN A 150 -12.65 23.65 -9.28
N LYS A 151 -11.76 24.65 -9.29
CA LYS A 151 -10.66 24.70 -10.23
C LYS A 151 -9.52 23.87 -9.64
N LEU A 152 -9.18 22.78 -10.31
CA LEU A 152 -8.04 21.95 -9.89
C LEU A 152 -6.73 22.69 -10.17
N PRO A 153 -5.74 22.60 -9.28
CA PRO A 153 -4.40 23.10 -9.55
C PRO A 153 -3.79 22.46 -10.79
N GLU A 154 -2.93 23.18 -11.49
CA GLU A 154 -2.17 22.59 -12.59
C GLU A 154 -1.07 21.68 -12.05
N VAL A 155 -0.86 20.55 -12.73
CA VAL A 155 0.16 19.58 -12.38
C VAL A 155 1.28 19.63 -13.41
N ASN A 156 2.52 19.73 -12.94
CA ASN A 156 3.70 19.81 -13.79
C ASN A 156 4.66 18.66 -13.51
N ASN A 157 5.17 18.05 -14.58
CA ASN A 157 6.28 17.09 -14.48
C ASN A 157 7.59 17.81 -14.17
N VAL A 158 8.58 17.03 -13.72
CA VAL A 158 9.92 17.53 -13.40
C VAL A 158 10.67 17.95 -14.67
N ALA A 159 11.54 18.94 -14.56
CA ALA A 159 12.32 19.45 -15.69
C ALA A 159 13.35 18.44 -16.21
N GLU A 160 13.80 17.53 -15.36
CA GLU A 160 14.67 16.40 -15.68
C GLU A 160 14.34 15.21 -14.78
N THR A 161 14.66 14.00 -15.26
CA THR A 161 14.49 12.79 -14.47
C THR A 161 15.31 12.84 -13.18
N GLN A 162 14.66 12.54 -12.05
CA GLN A 162 15.25 12.64 -10.72
C GLN A 162 14.76 11.51 -9.81
N VAL A 163 15.60 11.11 -8.86
CA VAL A 163 15.20 10.22 -7.77
C VAL A 163 14.60 11.03 -6.63
N ASN A 164 13.43 10.62 -6.17
CA ASN A 164 12.77 11.11 -4.97
C ASN A 164 12.81 9.98 -3.93
N PHE A 165 13.75 10.07 -3.00
CA PHE A 165 13.99 9.04 -1.99
C PHE A 165 13.24 9.33 -0.69
N VAL A 166 12.67 8.29 -0.09
CA VAL A 166 12.07 8.31 1.25
C VAL A 166 12.65 7.15 2.05
N ASP A 167 13.18 7.47 3.22
CA ASP A 167 13.73 6.46 4.12
C ASP A 167 12.62 5.71 4.86
N PHE A 168 12.67 4.38 4.80
CA PHE A 168 11.89 3.44 5.58
C PHE A 168 12.82 2.38 6.17
N PRO A 169 13.29 2.56 7.42
CA PRO A 169 14.28 1.66 8.04
C PRO A 169 13.84 0.19 8.13
N ASN A 170 12.52 -0.08 8.21
CA ASN A 170 11.97 -1.43 8.24
C ASN A 170 11.80 -2.08 6.85
N ALA A 171 12.24 -1.42 5.78
CA ALA A 171 12.09 -1.91 4.42
C ALA A 171 13.14 -2.99 4.07
N VAL A 172 12.68 -4.25 4.01
CA VAL A 172 13.47 -5.40 3.53
C VAL A 172 13.63 -5.41 2.01
N GLN A 173 12.78 -4.67 1.30
CA GLN A 173 12.80 -4.45 -0.14
C GLN A 173 12.54 -2.97 -0.41
N SER A 174 13.13 -2.46 -1.49
CA SER A 174 12.88 -1.11 -1.96
C SER A 174 11.70 -1.12 -2.94
N GLU A 175 10.74 -0.24 -2.70
CA GLU A 175 9.64 0.04 -3.61
C GLU A 175 10.09 1.10 -4.61
N VAL A 176 10.29 0.71 -5.86
CA VAL A 176 10.71 1.59 -6.95
C VAL A 176 9.52 1.90 -7.84
N GLN A 177 9.23 3.18 -8.06
CA GLN A 177 8.15 3.64 -8.95
C GLN A 177 8.66 4.75 -9.87
N VAL A 178 8.68 4.49 -11.18
CA VAL A 178 8.95 5.50 -12.21
C VAL A 178 7.62 6.09 -12.68
N THR A 179 7.44 7.39 -12.56
CA THR A 179 6.13 8.02 -12.72
C THR A 179 6.19 9.40 -13.36
N ASN A 180 5.17 9.72 -14.15
CA ASN A 180 4.90 11.07 -14.64
C ASN A 180 3.38 11.25 -14.84
N THR A 181 2.91 12.49 -14.75
CA THR A 181 1.53 12.81 -15.08
C THR A 181 1.37 13.02 -16.58
N ILE A 182 0.16 12.75 -17.07
CA ILE A 182 -0.17 12.77 -18.49
C ILE A 182 -1.56 13.36 -18.71
N GLN A 183 -1.76 13.93 -19.90
CA GLN A 183 -3.06 14.38 -20.39
C GLN A 183 -3.59 13.38 -21.41
N LEU A 184 -4.36 12.42 -20.93
CA LEU A 184 -5.00 11.39 -21.75
C LEU A 184 -6.44 11.19 -21.30
N LYS A 185 -7.36 11.38 -22.24
CA LYS A 185 -8.79 11.09 -22.09
C LYS A 185 -9.17 9.91 -22.96
N LYS A 186 -10.20 9.18 -22.56
CA LYS A 186 -10.73 8.01 -23.29
C LYS A 186 -11.12 8.31 -24.74
N GLY A 187 -11.54 9.55 -25.03
CA GLY A 187 -11.90 10.02 -26.36
C GLY A 187 -10.72 10.45 -27.24
N ASP A 188 -9.50 10.52 -26.69
CA ASP A 188 -8.35 11.02 -27.44
C ASP A 188 -7.90 10.02 -28.53
N PRO A 189 -7.38 10.49 -29.68
CA PRO A 189 -6.99 9.62 -30.79
C PRO A 189 -5.93 8.58 -30.46
N ASP A 190 -5.06 8.87 -29.48
CA ASP A 190 -3.95 8.03 -29.05
C ASP A 190 -4.32 7.06 -27.91
N TYR A 191 -5.54 7.13 -27.38
CA TYR A 191 -6.00 6.28 -26.27
C TYR A 191 -5.71 4.79 -26.49
N PHE A 192 -6.08 4.25 -27.65
CA PHE A 192 -5.87 2.84 -27.98
C PHE A 192 -4.40 2.47 -28.13
N ALA A 193 -3.57 3.39 -28.64
CA ALA A 193 -2.14 3.19 -28.74
C ALA A 193 -1.47 3.16 -27.36
N VAL A 194 -1.91 4.02 -26.42
CA VAL A 194 -1.43 4.01 -25.04
C VAL A 194 -1.80 2.72 -24.31
N LEU A 195 -3.02 2.20 -24.50
CA LEU A 195 -3.43 0.94 -23.89
C LEU A 195 -2.54 -0.23 -24.31
N LEU A 196 -2.20 -0.31 -25.61
CA LEU A 196 -1.29 -1.35 -26.11
C LEU A 196 0.16 -1.09 -25.72
N ALA A 197 0.62 0.17 -25.69
CA ALA A 197 1.93 0.53 -25.18
C ALA A 197 2.11 0.07 -23.72
N ASN A 198 1.11 0.33 -22.86
CA ASN A 198 1.13 -0.12 -21.46
C ASN A 198 1.10 -1.64 -21.36
N LYS A 199 0.32 -2.31 -22.21
CA LYS A 199 0.22 -3.78 -22.21
C LYS A 199 1.58 -4.43 -22.54
N ILE A 200 2.29 -3.88 -23.52
CA ILE A 200 3.62 -4.35 -23.93
C ILE A 200 4.69 -4.02 -22.89
N LEU A 201 4.63 -2.82 -22.30
CA LEU A 201 5.62 -2.37 -21.31
C LEU A 201 5.54 -3.18 -20.02
N GLY A 202 4.35 -3.30 -19.42
CA GLY A 202 4.21 -3.89 -18.08
C GLY A 202 2.84 -4.51 -17.78
N GLY A 203 2.11 -4.97 -18.80
CA GLY A 203 0.75 -5.47 -18.67
C GLY A 203 0.58 -6.95 -18.25
N GLY A 204 1.66 -7.63 -17.85
CA GLY A 204 1.64 -9.04 -17.44
C GLY A 204 3.02 -9.69 -17.43
N GLY A 205 3.08 -11.01 -17.23
CA GLY A 205 4.32 -11.78 -17.15
C GLY A 205 5.12 -11.85 -18.45
N GLU A 206 4.47 -11.60 -19.59
CA GLU A 206 5.10 -11.56 -20.92
C GLU A 206 5.55 -10.16 -21.33
N ALA A 207 5.32 -9.15 -20.48
CA ALA A 207 5.64 -7.75 -20.77
C ALA A 207 7.11 -7.43 -20.51
N ARG A 208 7.64 -6.41 -21.19
CA ARG A 208 9.07 -6.06 -21.18
C ARG A 208 9.66 -5.87 -19.78
N LEU A 209 8.96 -5.14 -18.91
CA LEU A 209 9.41 -4.90 -17.53
C LEU A 209 9.53 -6.21 -16.74
N PHE A 210 8.56 -7.11 -16.88
CA PHE A 210 8.60 -8.39 -16.18
C PHE A 210 9.73 -9.26 -16.72
N LEU A 211 9.87 -9.38 -18.04
CA LEU A 211 10.93 -10.16 -18.67
C LEU A 211 12.33 -9.65 -18.28
N ASN A 212 12.53 -8.33 -18.24
CA ASN A 212 13.81 -7.75 -17.86
C ASN A 212 14.06 -7.86 -16.35
N LEU A 213 13.23 -7.23 -15.51
CA LEU A 213 13.53 -7.14 -14.07
C LEU A 213 13.36 -8.46 -13.32
N ARG A 214 12.44 -9.33 -13.76
CA ARG A 214 12.20 -10.62 -13.10
C ARG A 214 12.89 -11.78 -13.81
N GLU A 215 12.61 -12.02 -15.09
CA GLU A 215 13.09 -13.25 -15.74
C GLU A 215 14.59 -13.20 -16.06
N ASP A 216 15.10 -12.08 -16.57
CA ASP A 216 16.53 -11.91 -16.89
C ASP A 216 17.36 -11.57 -15.64
N LYS A 217 16.98 -10.52 -14.92
CA LYS A 217 17.79 -9.99 -13.80
C LYS A 217 17.51 -10.63 -12.44
N GLY A 218 16.33 -11.22 -12.25
CA GLY A 218 15.93 -11.79 -10.97
C GLY A 218 15.88 -10.77 -9.81
N TYR A 219 15.63 -9.49 -10.08
CA TYR A 219 15.63 -8.42 -9.07
C TYR A 219 14.35 -8.38 -8.23
N THR A 220 13.23 -8.82 -8.81
CA THR A 220 11.89 -8.72 -8.22
C THR A 220 11.06 -9.97 -8.50
N TYR A 221 9.98 -10.16 -7.73
CA TYR A 221 8.90 -11.09 -8.04
C TYR A 221 7.91 -10.56 -9.11
N GLY A 222 7.98 -9.28 -9.47
CA GLY A 222 7.22 -8.77 -10.61
C GLY A 222 7.42 -7.28 -10.81
N ALA A 223 7.52 -6.88 -12.08
CA ALA A 223 7.56 -5.49 -12.49
C ALA A 223 6.43 -5.24 -13.49
N TYR A 224 5.69 -4.15 -13.28
CA TYR A 224 4.47 -3.85 -14.04
C TYR A 224 4.37 -2.37 -14.35
N SER A 225 3.47 -2.02 -15.26
CA SER A 225 3.12 -0.64 -15.54
C SER A 225 1.61 -0.44 -15.66
N SER A 226 1.17 0.74 -15.28
CA SER A 226 -0.19 1.21 -15.45
C SER A 226 -0.18 2.60 -16.07
N THR A 227 -1.08 2.81 -17.02
CA THR A 227 -1.38 4.12 -17.59
C THR A 227 -2.88 4.30 -17.57
N GLY A 228 -3.35 5.28 -16.80
CA GLY A 228 -4.77 5.61 -16.73
C GLY A 228 -5.20 6.60 -17.81
N ASP A 229 -6.51 6.78 -17.93
CA ASP A 229 -7.15 7.94 -18.53
C ASP A 229 -7.94 8.69 -17.45
N ASP A 230 -8.04 10.01 -17.56
CA ASP A 230 -8.80 10.83 -16.62
C ASP A 230 -9.30 12.13 -17.28
N LYS A 231 -10.41 12.66 -16.76
CA LYS A 231 -11.01 13.91 -17.25
C LYS A 231 -10.09 15.12 -17.02
N TYR A 232 -9.35 15.11 -15.92
CA TYR A 232 -8.52 16.23 -15.43
C TYR A 232 -7.04 15.99 -15.66
N VAL A 233 -6.50 14.90 -15.12
CA VAL A 233 -5.09 14.51 -15.26
C VAL A 233 -4.93 13.04 -14.91
N ALA A 234 -4.25 12.30 -15.79
CA ALA A 234 -3.93 10.91 -15.58
C ALA A 234 -2.45 10.74 -15.19
N ARG A 235 -2.07 9.50 -14.88
CA ARG A 235 -0.72 9.17 -14.45
C ARG A 235 -0.24 7.88 -15.10
N PHE A 236 0.99 7.92 -15.56
CA PHE A 236 1.78 6.76 -15.88
C PHE A 236 2.60 6.35 -14.66
N VAL A 237 2.64 5.05 -14.37
CA VAL A 237 3.53 4.48 -13.35
C VAL A 237 4.05 3.12 -13.80
N ALA A 238 5.36 2.91 -13.69
CA ALA A 238 6.02 1.61 -13.75
C ALA A 238 6.61 1.30 -12.37
N SER A 239 6.43 0.08 -11.85
CA SER A 239 6.77 -0.21 -10.46
C SER A 239 7.20 -1.65 -10.21
N ALA A 240 8.07 -1.83 -9.21
CA ALA A 240 8.46 -3.12 -8.65
C ALA A 240 8.98 -2.99 -7.21
N SER A 241 8.77 -4.04 -6.41
CA SER A 241 9.46 -4.25 -5.13
C SER A 241 10.74 -5.04 -5.40
N VAL A 242 11.90 -4.48 -5.12
CA VAL A 242 13.22 -5.07 -5.44
C VAL A 242 14.05 -5.27 -4.18
N ARG A 243 15.00 -6.21 -4.20
CA ARG A 243 15.98 -6.32 -3.10
C ARG A 243 16.77 -5.01 -2.97
N ASN A 244 17.03 -4.57 -1.75
CA ASN A 244 17.76 -3.31 -1.49
C ASN A 244 19.11 -3.23 -2.23
N ALA A 245 19.83 -4.35 -2.31
CA ALA A 245 21.13 -4.42 -2.97
C ALA A 245 21.12 -4.16 -4.49
N VAL A 246 19.95 -4.13 -5.14
CA VAL A 246 19.82 -3.91 -6.59
C VAL A 246 18.91 -2.73 -6.93
N THR A 247 18.64 -1.85 -5.97
CA THR A 247 17.70 -0.73 -6.14
C THR A 247 18.14 0.24 -7.25
N ASP A 248 19.41 0.64 -7.27
CA ASP A 248 20.02 1.47 -8.31
C ASP A 248 19.96 0.78 -9.69
N SER A 249 20.31 -0.50 -9.75
CA SER A 249 20.28 -1.31 -10.97
C SER A 249 18.86 -1.49 -11.51
N ALA A 250 17.87 -1.60 -10.63
CA ALA A 250 16.46 -1.66 -11.01
C ALA A 250 15.97 -0.33 -11.61
N VAL A 251 16.42 0.81 -11.06
CA VAL A 251 16.13 2.12 -11.64
C VAL A 251 16.67 2.21 -13.07
N VAL A 252 17.91 1.78 -13.31
CA VAL A 252 18.48 1.71 -14.67
C VAL A 252 17.61 0.83 -15.58
N ALA A 253 17.23 -0.37 -15.13
CA ALA A 253 16.41 -1.29 -15.93
C ALA A 253 15.03 -0.70 -16.30
N PHE A 254 14.40 0.07 -15.39
CA PHE A 254 13.18 0.79 -15.73
C PHE A 254 13.42 1.83 -16.81
N LEU A 255 14.46 2.66 -16.66
CA LEU A 255 14.79 3.70 -17.63
C LEU A 255 15.14 3.09 -19.00
N ASP A 256 15.88 1.99 -19.03
CA ASP A 256 16.20 1.25 -20.24
C ASP A 256 14.91 0.86 -20.98
N GLU A 257 13.97 0.20 -20.32
CA GLU A 257 12.72 -0.23 -20.96
C GLU A 257 11.84 0.95 -21.41
N LEU A 258 11.81 2.04 -20.63
CA LEU A 258 11.13 3.28 -21.02
C LEU A 258 11.76 3.91 -22.26
N HIS A 259 13.08 3.99 -22.35
CA HIS A 259 13.77 4.49 -23.54
C HIS A 259 13.59 3.57 -24.74
N ARG A 260 13.64 2.25 -24.53
CA ARG A 260 13.44 1.26 -25.60
C ARG A 260 12.04 1.34 -26.18
N ILE A 261 10.98 1.41 -25.38
CA ILE A 261 9.61 1.51 -25.94
C ILE A 261 9.37 2.86 -26.66
N ARG A 262 10.11 3.92 -26.30
CA ARG A 262 10.07 5.23 -26.98
C ARG A 262 10.85 5.22 -28.29
N ASN A 263 11.97 4.50 -28.37
CA ASN A 263 12.95 4.66 -29.45
C ASN A 263 13.04 3.45 -30.41
N GLU A 264 12.61 2.28 -29.96
CA GLU A 264 12.55 1.05 -30.76
C GLU A 264 11.10 0.75 -31.11
N LYS A 265 10.83 0.44 -32.39
CA LYS A 265 9.51 -0.05 -32.77
C LYS A 265 9.25 -1.39 -32.10
N VAL A 266 8.05 -1.55 -31.55
CA VAL A 266 7.60 -2.86 -31.04
C VAL A 266 7.60 -3.87 -32.18
N SER A 267 8.02 -5.09 -31.88
CA SER A 267 8.04 -6.17 -32.87
C SER A 267 6.61 -6.57 -33.28
N ALA A 268 6.49 -7.17 -34.45
CA ALA A 268 5.21 -7.69 -34.92
C ALA A 268 4.60 -8.73 -33.96
N GLU A 269 5.46 -9.53 -33.31
CA GLU A 269 5.03 -10.55 -32.36
C GLU A 269 4.55 -9.94 -31.03
N GLU A 270 5.27 -8.96 -30.48
CA GLU A 270 4.81 -8.21 -29.30
C GLU A 270 3.46 -7.54 -29.55
N LEU A 271 3.29 -6.90 -30.71
CA LEU A 271 2.04 -6.24 -31.07
C LEU A 271 0.89 -7.24 -31.22
N LYS A 272 1.13 -8.36 -31.90
CA LYS A 272 0.16 -9.44 -32.07
C LYS A 272 -0.28 -10.00 -30.71
N ASN A 273 0.67 -10.29 -29.82
CA ASN A 273 0.40 -10.84 -28.50
C ASN A 273 -0.33 -9.84 -27.61
N ALA A 274 0.04 -8.56 -27.65
CA ALA A 274 -0.67 -7.51 -26.93
C ALA A 274 -2.12 -7.36 -27.42
N LYS A 275 -2.37 -7.37 -28.73
CA LYS A 275 -3.74 -7.31 -29.30
C LYS A 275 -4.56 -8.53 -28.92
N ALA A 276 -3.99 -9.73 -29.01
CA ALA A 276 -4.67 -10.97 -28.65
C ALA A 276 -5.04 -10.98 -27.16
N LYS A 277 -4.08 -10.64 -26.28
CA LYS A 277 -4.30 -10.58 -24.83
C LYS A 277 -5.34 -9.54 -24.46
N TYR A 278 -5.25 -8.34 -25.03
CA TYR A 278 -6.21 -7.28 -24.78
C TYR A 278 -7.62 -7.65 -25.26
N THR A 279 -7.74 -8.32 -26.41
CA THR A 279 -9.02 -8.84 -26.90
C THR A 279 -9.61 -9.89 -25.96
N GLY A 280 -8.79 -10.83 -25.48
CA GLY A 280 -9.21 -11.83 -24.49
C GLY A 280 -9.69 -11.19 -23.19
N ASP A 281 -8.89 -10.28 -22.63
CA ASP A 281 -9.23 -9.53 -21.41
C ASP A 281 -10.56 -8.76 -21.57
N PHE A 282 -10.77 -8.13 -22.73
CA PHE A 282 -12.00 -7.41 -23.03
C PHE A 282 -13.22 -8.34 -23.09
N VAL A 283 -13.13 -9.48 -23.80
CA VAL A 283 -14.25 -10.44 -23.91
C VAL A 283 -14.61 -11.02 -22.54
N LEU A 284 -13.61 -11.43 -21.74
CA LEU A 284 -13.84 -11.93 -20.39
C LEU A 284 -14.47 -10.88 -19.47
N ALA A 285 -14.09 -9.60 -19.62
CA ALA A 285 -14.67 -8.53 -18.82
C ALA A 285 -16.17 -8.32 -19.08
N LEU A 286 -16.66 -8.63 -20.30
CA LEU A 286 -18.08 -8.49 -20.68
C LEU A 286 -19.00 -9.50 -19.96
N GLU A 287 -18.46 -10.57 -19.39
CA GLU A 287 -19.24 -11.54 -18.61
C GLU A 287 -19.84 -10.92 -17.34
N ARG A 288 -19.27 -9.81 -16.85
CA ARG A 288 -19.72 -9.12 -15.65
C ARG A 288 -20.71 -8.01 -16.02
N PRO A 289 -21.98 -8.05 -15.55
CA PRO A 289 -22.96 -6.98 -15.81
C PRO A 289 -22.49 -5.59 -15.36
N SER A 290 -21.68 -5.51 -14.30
CA SER A 290 -21.09 -4.26 -13.82
C SER A 290 -20.15 -3.61 -14.85
N THR A 291 -19.47 -4.40 -15.67
CA THR A 291 -18.60 -3.88 -16.76
C THR A 291 -19.45 -3.17 -17.80
N ILE A 292 -20.58 -3.78 -18.20
CA ILE A 292 -21.52 -3.20 -19.16
C ILE A 292 -22.13 -1.90 -18.62
N ALA A 293 -22.49 -1.88 -17.34
CA ALA A 293 -22.96 -0.67 -16.67
C ALA A 293 -21.90 0.43 -16.68
N GLN A 294 -20.63 0.09 -16.40
CA GLN A 294 -19.53 1.05 -16.47
C GLN A 294 -19.30 1.57 -17.89
N TYR A 295 -19.48 0.74 -18.92
CA TYR A 295 -19.34 1.17 -20.31
C TYR A 295 -20.41 2.17 -20.71
N ALA A 296 -21.67 1.90 -20.36
CA ALA A 296 -22.76 2.86 -20.56
C ALA A 296 -22.51 4.18 -19.81
N LEU A 297 -22.02 4.09 -18.56
CA LEU A 297 -21.64 5.26 -17.78
C LEU A 297 -20.52 6.07 -18.45
N ASN A 298 -19.47 5.42 -18.96
CA ASN A 298 -18.34 6.10 -19.58
C ASN A 298 -18.74 6.81 -20.88
N ILE A 299 -19.66 6.23 -21.67
CA ILE A 299 -20.18 6.89 -22.88
C ILE A 299 -20.75 8.27 -22.52
N GLU A 300 -21.63 8.31 -21.54
CA GLU A 300 -22.30 9.55 -21.10
C GLU A 300 -21.32 10.50 -20.38
N LYS A 301 -20.57 9.98 -19.40
CA LYS A 301 -19.68 10.76 -18.54
C LYS A 301 -18.55 11.42 -19.32
N ASP A 302 -17.96 10.69 -20.27
CA ASP A 302 -16.79 11.14 -21.03
C ASP A 302 -17.18 11.66 -22.42
N ASN A 303 -18.49 11.75 -22.73
CA ASN A 303 -19.05 12.21 -23.99
C ASN A 303 -18.48 11.46 -25.21
N LEU A 304 -18.48 10.13 -25.13
CA LEU A 304 -17.96 9.25 -26.18
C LEU A 304 -19.04 8.97 -27.24
N PRO A 305 -18.64 8.55 -28.45
CA PRO A 305 -19.58 8.02 -29.43
C PRO A 305 -20.40 6.84 -28.88
N GLU A 306 -21.70 6.75 -29.24
CA GLU A 306 -22.58 5.65 -28.81
C GLU A 306 -22.03 4.27 -29.22
N ASP A 307 -21.31 4.21 -30.34
CA ASP A 307 -20.68 3.00 -30.87
C ASP A 307 -19.25 2.76 -30.35
N PHE A 308 -18.79 3.54 -29.35
CA PHE A 308 -17.40 3.50 -28.87
C PHE A 308 -16.97 2.09 -28.46
N TYR A 309 -17.81 1.39 -27.69
CA TYR A 309 -17.53 0.02 -27.26
C TYR A 309 -17.80 -1.03 -28.34
N GLN A 310 -18.71 -0.75 -29.29
CA GLN A 310 -18.96 -1.62 -30.44
C GLN A 310 -17.77 -1.64 -31.40
N THR A 311 -17.11 -0.49 -31.58
CA THR A 311 -15.93 -0.32 -32.45
C THR A 311 -14.60 -0.51 -31.72
N TYR A 312 -14.62 -0.81 -30.43
CA TYR A 312 -13.45 -0.82 -29.55
C TYR A 312 -12.36 -1.79 -30.01
N LEU A 313 -12.71 -3.05 -30.25
CA LEU A 313 -11.76 -4.06 -30.74
C LEU A 313 -11.27 -3.76 -32.16
N LYS A 314 -12.10 -3.13 -33.00
CA LYS A 314 -11.68 -2.67 -34.33
C LYS A 314 -10.60 -1.59 -34.19
N LYS A 315 -10.78 -0.64 -33.28
CA LYS A 315 -9.79 0.43 -33.01
C LYS A 315 -8.49 -0.14 -32.42
N ILE A 316 -8.57 -1.07 -31.47
CA ILE A 316 -7.39 -1.81 -30.95
C ILE A 316 -6.64 -2.53 -32.07
N ASN A 317 -7.35 -3.25 -32.95
CA ASN A 317 -6.71 -3.99 -34.03
C ASN A 317 -6.09 -3.09 -35.12
N ALA A 318 -6.58 -1.85 -35.27
CA ALA A 318 -6.05 -0.88 -36.21
C ALA A 318 -4.74 -0.22 -35.75
N VAL A 319 -4.40 -0.27 -34.46
CA VAL A 319 -3.17 0.33 -33.92
C VAL A 319 -1.92 -0.29 -34.56
N THR A 320 -1.01 0.56 -35.00
CA THR A 320 0.28 0.16 -35.61
C THR A 320 1.44 0.25 -34.60
N ALA A 321 2.60 -0.30 -34.96
CA ALA A 321 3.81 -0.17 -34.14
C ALA A 321 4.28 1.29 -34.04
N GLU A 322 4.08 2.07 -35.10
CA GLU A 322 4.36 3.50 -35.16
C GLU A 322 3.46 4.29 -34.21
N ASP A 323 2.18 3.95 -34.11
CA ASP A 323 1.24 4.61 -33.18
C ASP A 323 1.66 4.36 -31.73
N ILE A 324 2.07 3.13 -31.40
CA ILE A 324 2.57 2.77 -30.08
C ILE A 324 3.84 3.55 -29.74
N GLN A 325 4.79 3.64 -30.68
CA GLN A 325 6.02 4.40 -30.48
C GLN A 325 5.71 5.89 -30.23
N LYS A 326 4.84 6.50 -31.03
CA LYS A 326 4.40 7.89 -30.83
C LYS A 326 3.71 8.09 -29.48
N ALA A 327 2.84 7.17 -29.09
CA ALA A 327 2.17 7.21 -27.79
C ALA A 327 3.19 7.11 -26.63
N ALA A 328 4.13 6.17 -26.70
CA ALA A 328 5.20 6.04 -25.71
C ALA A 328 6.06 7.31 -25.62
N GLN A 329 6.44 7.90 -26.76
CA GLN A 329 7.18 9.17 -26.81
C GLN A 329 6.41 10.33 -26.17
N LYS A 330 5.09 10.37 -26.37
CA LYS A 330 4.23 11.43 -25.82
C LYS A 330 3.97 11.27 -24.32
N TYR A 331 3.83 10.04 -23.82
CA TYR A 331 3.26 9.80 -22.50
C TYR A 331 4.20 9.19 -21.46
N TYR A 332 5.26 8.47 -21.86
CA TYR A 332 6.19 7.83 -20.92
C TYR A 332 7.46 8.66 -20.84
N LEU A 333 7.45 9.70 -20.01
CA LEU A 333 8.44 10.77 -20.08
C LEU A 333 9.77 10.39 -19.42
N ALA A 334 10.52 9.48 -20.04
CA ALA A 334 11.76 8.90 -19.51
C ALA A 334 12.83 9.93 -19.11
N ASP A 335 12.84 11.11 -19.76
CA ASP A 335 13.75 12.23 -19.50
C ASP A 335 13.18 13.27 -18.51
N ASN A 336 11.92 13.12 -18.10
CA ASN A 336 11.18 14.02 -17.19
C ASN A 336 10.38 13.23 -16.14
N ALA A 337 10.88 12.05 -15.74
CA ALA A 337 10.18 11.15 -14.82
C ALA A 337 10.62 11.38 -13.37
N ARG A 338 9.69 11.21 -12.44
CA ARG A 338 10.04 11.05 -11.03
C ARG A 338 10.28 9.57 -10.77
N ILE A 339 11.44 9.23 -10.22
CA ILE A 339 11.76 7.89 -9.74
C ILE A 339 11.57 7.93 -8.23
N VAL A 340 10.41 7.50 -7.75
CA VAL A 340 10.11 7.47 -6.31
C VAL A 340 10.63 6.15 -5.77
N VAL A 341 11.56 6.23 -4.82
CA VAL A 341 12.14 5.07 -4.14
C VAL A 341 11.82 5.17 -2.66
N VAL A 342 11.13 4.16 -2.14
CA VAL A 342 10.90 4.01 -0.70
C VAL A 342 11.62 2.74 -0.25
N GLY A 343 12.61 2.89 0.62
CA GLY A 343 13.47 1.78 1.02
C GLY A 343 14.35 2.15 2.20
N LYS A 344 15.20 1.21 2.63
CA LYS A 344 16.08 1.41 3.78
C LYS A 344 17.29 2.25 3.39
N GLY A 345 17.31 3.52 3.79
CA GLY A 345 18.27 4.53 3.36
C GLY A 345 19.71 4.18 3.67
N SER A 346 19.97 3.51 4.80
CA SER A 346 21.30 3.01 5.16
C SER A 346 21.88 1.98 4.19
N GLU A 347 21.04 1.32 3.38
CA GLU A 347 21.47 0.32 2.41
C GLU A 347 21.49 0.85 0.96
N VAL A 348 20.64 1.82 0.62
CA VAL A 348 20.38 2.17 -0.79
C VAL A 348 20.74 3.61 -1.16
N ALA A 349 20.78 4.54 -0.21
CA ALA A 349 20.92 5.96 -0.53
C ALA A 349 22.24 6.28 -1.23
N GLU A 350 23.36 5.72 -0.78
CA GLU A 350 24.69 5.99 -1.35
C GLU A 350 24.80 5.51 -2.82
N ASN A 351 24.23 4.35 -3.15
CA ASN A 351 24.27 3.84 -4.52
C ASN A 351 23.37 4.66 -5.45
N LEU A 352 22.20 5.11 -4.94
CA LEU A 352 21.31 6.00 -5.70
C LEU A 352 21.94 7.36 -6.00
N GLU A 353 22.74 7.91 -5.09
CA GLU A 353 23.44 9.19 -5.32
C GLU A 353 24.55 9.10 -6.36
N LYS A 354 25.11 7.90 -6.57
CA LYS A 354 26.11 7.63 -7.62
C LYS A 354 25.46 7.23 -8.94
N LEU A 355 24.13 7.20 -9.01
CA LEU A 355 23.41 6.75 -10.18
C LEU A 355 23.66 7.69 -11.35
N THR A 356 24.17 7.11 -12.43
CA THR A 356 24.30 7.78 -13.73
C THR A 356 23.49 7.01 -14.76
N TYR A 357 22.89 7.74 -15.69
CA TYR A 357 22.15 7.16 -16.80
C TYR A 357 22.41 7.99 -18.07
N ASN A 358 22.75 7.32 -19.17
CA ASN A 358 23.15 7.96 -20.44
C ASN A 358 24.21 9.08 -20.28
N GLY A 359 25.17 8.87 -19.38
CA GLY A 359 26.27 9.82 -19.13
C GLY A 359 25.89 11.05 -18.33
N LYS A 360 24.68 11.09 -17.73
CA LYS A 360 24.24 12.15 -16.83
C LYS A 360 24.01 11.60 -15.43
N GLU A 361 24.38 12.35 -14.41
CA GLU A 361 23.99 12.08 -13.03
C GLU A 361 22.48 12.28 -12.86
N ILE A 362 21.82 11.36 -12.16
CA ILE A 362 20.41 11.52 -11.81
C ILE A 362 20.33 12.17 -10.43
N PRO A 363 19.80 13.40 -10.30
CA PRO A 363 19.75 14.08 -9.02
C PRO A 363 18.84 13.33 -8.03
N VAL A 364 19.31 13.19 -6.78
CA VAL A 364 18.55 12.58 -5.68
C VAL A 364 18.00 13.68 -4.77
N LYS A 365 16.70 13.65 -4.50
CA LYS A 365 16.01 14.53 -3.55
C LYS A 365 15.37 13.70 -2.45
N TYR A 366 15.48 14.15 -1.21
CA TYR A 366 14.99 13.44 -0.03
C TYR A 366 13.64 14.00 0.43
N PHE A 367 12.76 13.10 0.86
CA PHE A 367 11.42 13.43 1.34
C PHE A 367 11.10 12.62 2.60
N ASP A 368 10.22 13.18 3.43
CA ASP A 368 9.67 12.47 4.59
C ASP A 368 8.47 11.56 4.22
N LYS A 369 7.89 10.90 5.23
CA LYS A 369 6.70 10.02 5.08
C LYS A 369 5.43 10.74 4.58
N ASN A 370 5.44 12.07 4.57
CA ASN A 370 4.35 12.97 4.14
C ASN A 370 4.68 13.69 2.82
N ALA A 371 5.71 13.22 2.09
CA ALA A 371 6.22 13.81 0.86
C ALA A 371 6.69 15.28 0.98
N GLU A 372 7.09 15.70 2.18
CA GLU A 372 7.74 17.00 2.38
C GLU A 372 9.24 16.91 2.08
N PRO A 373 9.83 17.89 1.38
CA PRO A 373 11.26 17.92 1.16
C PRO A 373 12.04 18.01 2.48
N ILE A 374 13.09 17.20 2.59
CA ILE A 374 14.02 17.24 3.73
C ILE A 374 15.45 17.25 3.23
N GLU A 375 16.39 17.63 4.10
CA GLU A 375 17.80 17.33 3.84
C GLU A 375 18.06 15.83 3.95
N LYS A 376 19.14 15.37 3.30
CA LYS A 376 19.60 13.99 3.38
C LYS A 376 19.70 13.56 4.86
N PRO A 377 18.95 12.54 5.29
CA PRO A 377 19.14 11.95 6.60
C PRO A 377 20.57 11.41 6.74
N ASN A 378 21.17 11.59 7.93
CA ASN A 378 22.50 11.10 8.18
C ASN A 378 22.47 9.59 8.48
N TYR A 379 22.47 8.78 7.42
CA TYR A 379 22.52 7.31 7.50
C TYR A 379 23.84 6.77 8.04
N ASN A 380 24.90 7.59 7.95
CA ASN A 380 26.26 7.25 8.37
C ASN A 380 26.63 8.02 9.64
N LYS A 381 25.68 8.16 10.60
CA LYS A 381 26.04 8.59 11.95
C LYS A 381 26.97 7.54 12.54
N LYS A 382 28.27 7.75 12.28
CA LYS A 382 29.34 6.96 12.87
C LYS A 382 29.13 7.04 14.36
N VAL A 383 28.93 5.88 14.94
CA VAL A 383 29.06 5.73 16.38
C VAL A 383 30.44 6.27 16.75
N ALA A 384 30.54 7.01 17.85
CA ALA A 384 31.83 7.51 18.32
C ALA A 384 32.83 6.34 18.34
N ALA A 385 34.08 6.56 17.92
CA ALA A 385 35.04 5.47 17.67
C ALA A 385 35.32 4.59 18.91
N ASP A 386 34.98 5.10 20.09
CA ASP A 386 35.10 4.40 21.36
C ASP A 386 33.83 3.63 21.77
N MET A 387 32.71 3.80 21.07
CA MET A 387 31.42 3.22 21.43
C MET A 387 31.27 1.80 20.87
N THR A 388 30.96 0.86 21.76
CA THR A 388 30.80 -0.57 21.48
C THR A 388 29.41 -1.04 21.89
N ALA A 389 29.01 -2.27 21.49
CA ALA A 389 27.75 -2.87 21.95
C ALA A 389 27.71 -2.95 23.49
N GLU A 390 28.83 -3.33 24.11
CA GLU A 390 29.02 -3.36 25.57
C GLU A 390 28.70 -2.00 26.22
N LYS A 391 29.26 -0.90 25.71
CA LYS A 391 28.95 0.45 26.23
C LYS A 391 27.49 0.87 26.04
N VAL A 392 26.83 0.37 25.00
CA VAL A 392 25.39 0.61 24.80
C VAL A 392 24.59 -0.17 25.85
N PHE A 393 24.98 -1.40 26.15
CA PHE A 393 24.39 -2.21 27.22
C PHE A 393 24.63 -1.58 28.59
N ASP A 394 25.84 -1.12 28.91
CA ASP A 394 26.14 -0.43 30.18
C ASP A 394 25.21 0.77 30.39
N LYS A 395 24.98 1.57 29.34
CA LYS A 395 24.05 2.69 29.38
C LYS A 395 22.61 2.25 29.60
N TYR A 396 22.19 1.18 28.93
CA TYR A 396 20.85 0.61 29.11
C TYR A 396 20.65 0.09 30.54
N ILE A 397 21.57 -0.74 31.03
CA ILE A 397 21.58 -1.30 32.38
C ILE A 397 21.56 -0.17 33.42
N ALA A 398 22.40 0.85 33.26
CA ALA A 398 22.37 2.03 34.13
C ALA A 398 21.02 2.77 34.09
N ALA A 399 20.41 2.92 32.92
CA ALA A 399 19.13 3.61 32.76
C ALA A 399 17.95 2.86 33.40
N ILE A 400 18.03 1.53 33.53
CA ILE A 400 16.98 0.70 34.14
C ILE A 400 17.21 0.40 35.63
N GLY A 401 18.30 0.91 36.23
CA GLY A 401 18.55 0.79 37.67
C GLY A 401 19.96 0.35 38.08
N GLY A 402 20.81 0.00 37.11
CA GLY A 402 22.17 -0.51 37.36
C GLY A 402 22.23 -2.03 37.47
N GLU A 403 23.46 -2.58 37.36
CA GLU A 403 23.72 -4.03 37.29
C GLU A 403 23.14 -4.78 38.48
N GLU A 404 23.40 -4.31 39.71
CA GLU A 404 22.90 -4.92 40.95
C GLU A 404 21.36 -5.05 40.96
N ALA A 405 20.66 -3.98 40.56
CA ALA A 405 19.19 -4.00 40.52
C ALA A 405 18.63 -4.93 39.44
N VAL A 406 19.37 -5.13 38.35
CA VAL A 406 18.98 -5.98 37.22
C VAL A 406 19.25 -7.46 37.54
N GLU A 407 20.37 -7.76 38.20
CA GLU A 407 20.72 -9.11 38.68
C GLU A 407 19.75 -9.61 39.76
N ASP A 408 19.25 -8.71 40.61
CA ASP A 408 18.25 -9.02 41.64
C ASP A 408 16.86 -9.40 41.06
N VAL A 409 16.63 -9.21 39.75
CA VAL A 409 15.35 -9.55 39.12
C VAL A 409 15.25 -11.07 38.89
N GLU A 410 14.44 -11.73 39.72
CA GLU A 410 14.20 -13.17 39.59
C GLU A 410 13.36 -13.54 38.36
N SER A 411 12.39 -12.70 37.99
CA SER A 411 11.55 -12.94 36.82
C SER A 411 10.89 -11.67 36.28
N VAL A 412 10.68 -11.65 34.97
CA VAL A 412 9.87 -10.64 34.28
C VAL A 412 8.61 -11.31 33.76
N TYR A 413 7.48 -10.68 34.06
CA TYR A 413 6.17 -11.11 33.61
C TYR A 413 5.52 -9.99 32.81
N MET A 414 5.08 -10.31 31.59
CA MET A 414 4.40 -9.39 30.69
C MET A 414 3.01 -9.94 30.37
N MET A 415 2.02 -9.06 30.40
CA MET A 415 0.68 -9.31 29.87
C MET A 415 0.41 -8.33 28.74
N ALA A 416 -0.08 -8.84 27.62
CA ALA A 416 -0.53 -8.05 26.49
C ALA A 416 -1.89 -8.55 26.02
N GLN A 417 -2.69 -7.66 25.43
CA GLN A 417 -3.96 -8.02 24.81
C GLN A 417 -3.95 -7.49 23.39
N ALA A 418 -4.26 -8.35 22.43
CA ALA A 418 -4.42 -8.01 21.02
C ALA A 418 -5.87 -8.21 20.60
N GLU A 419 -6.32 -7.46 19.59
CA GLU A 419 -7.64 -7.65 18.99
C GLU A 419 -7.47 -8.03 17.51
N MET A 420 -8.02 -9.18 17.12
CA MET A 420 -7.93 -9.69 15.76
C MET A 420 -9.30 -10.15 15.30
N GLN A 421 -9.81 -9.56 14.21
CA GLN A 421 -11.15 -9.86 13.68
C GLN A 421 -12.28 -9.75 14.72
N GLY A 422 -12.16 -8.80 15.67
CA GLY A 422 -13.13 -8.59 16.75
C GLY A 422 -13.02 -9.58 17.91
N GLN A 423 -12.03 -10.47 17.91
CA GLN A 423 -11.72 -11.36 19.02
C GLN A 423 -10.51 -10.86 19.79
N LYS A 424 -10.60 -10.86 21.12
CA LYS A 424 -9.49 -10.54 22.00
C LYS A 424 -8.60 -11.77 22.21
N LEU A 425 -7.33 -11.59 21.95
CA LEU A 425 -6.26 -12.53 22.23
C LEU A 425 -5.47 -12.03 23.43
N ASP A 426 -5.37 -12.85 24.47
CA ASP A 426 -4.60 -12.55 25.66
C ASP A 426 -3.24 -13.23 25.53
N LEU A 427 -2.16 -12.46 25.62
CA LEU A 427 -0.78 -12.96 25.60
C LEU A 427 -0.19 -12.76 26.99
N SER A 428 0.36 -13.82 27.58
CA SER A 428 1.21 -13.72 28.76
C SER A 428 2.57 -14.34 28.48
N THR A 429 3.63 -13.68 28.93
CA THR A 429 4.99 -14.21 28.88
C THR A 429 5.65 -14.07 30.23
N LYS A 430 6.30 -15.14 30.69
CA LYS A 430 7.17 -15.13 31.86
C LYS A 430 8.55 -15.62 31.46
N VAL A 431 9.58 -14.88 31.85
CA VAL A 431 10.97 -15.31 31.78
C VAL A 431 11.60 -15.17 33.16
N THR A 432 12.51 -16.06 33.52
CA THR A 432 13.18 -16.07 34.84
C THR A 432 14.68 -15.95 34.68
N SER A 433 15.39 -15.41 35.66
CA SER A 433 16.85 -15.36 35.68
C SER A 433 17.52 -16.74 35.51
N GLN A 434 16.82 -17.83 35.83
CA GLN A 434 17.27 -19.22 35.62
C GLN A 434 17.14 -19.74 34.17
N GLY A 435 16.89 -18.87 33.18
CA GLY A 435 16.76 -19.30 31.78
C GLY A 435 15.50 -20.13 31.49
N LYS A 436 14.42 -19.91 32.25
CA LYS A 436 13.12 -20.59 32.04
C LYS A 436 12.12 -19.62 31.45
N SER A 437 11.30 -20.12 30.53
CA SER A 437 10.26 -19.29 29.91
C SER A 437 8.92 -20.00 29.76
N LEU A 438 7.87 -19.21 29.82
CA LEU A 438 6.48 -19.60 29.59
C LEU A 438 5.83 -18.54 28.72
N THR A 439 5.23 -18.94 27.61
CA THR A 439 4.39 -18.08 26.77
C THR A 439 3.03 -18.72 26.61
N GLU A 440 1.97 -17.98 26.89
CA GLU A 440 0.60 -18.44 26.72
C GLU A 440 -0.17 -17.46 25.84
N ILE A 441 -0.88 -18.00 24.87
CA ILE A 441 -1.83 -17.27 24.04
C ILE A 441 -3.20 -17.84 24.36
N GLY A 442 -4.10 -16.97 24.79
CA GLY A 442 -5.48 -17.30 25.12
C GLY A 442 -6.47 -16.52 24.27
N MET A 443 -7.71 -17.01 24.24
CA MET A 443 -8.84 -16.35 23.60
C MET A 443 -10.08 -16.58 24.46
N GLY A 444 -10.73 -15.50 24.88
CA GLY A 444 -11.92 -15.57 25.74
C GLY A 444 -11.67 -16.31 27.06
N GLY A 445 -10.48 -16.14 27.67
CA GLY A 445 -10.09 -16.75 28.93
C GLY A 445 -9.57 -18.19 28.87
N ASN A 446 -9.54 -18.82 27.68
CA ASN A 446 -8.97 -20.16 27.50
C ASN A 446 -7.62 -20.10 26.78
N VAL A 447 -6.61 -20.82 27.29
CA VAL A 447 -5.29 -20.94 26.63
C VAL A 447 -5.41 -21.84 25.40
N ILE A 448 -5.17 -21.26 24.21
CA ILE A 448 -5.23 -21.97 22.92
C ILE A 448 -3.86 -22.48 22.48
N GLN A 449 -2.80 -21.80 22.91
CA GLN A 449 -1.42 -22.18 22.64
C GLN A 449 -0.56 -21.88 23.87
N LYS A 450 0.34 -22.81 24.19
CA LYS A 450 1.27 -22.69 25.31
C LYS A 450 2.65 -23.15 24.87
N GLN A 451 3.66 -22.36 25.18
CA GLN A 451 5.05 -22.70 24.95
C GLN A 451 5.77 -22.68 26.29
N VAL A 452 6.50 -23.77 26.60
CA VAL A 452 7.22 -23.92 27.86
C VAL A 452 8.66 -24.30 27.55
N PHE A 453 9.61 -23.64 28.22
CA PHE A 453 11.02 -23.96 28.17
C PHE A 453 11.58 -23.98 29.59
N ASN A 454 12.29 -25.06 29.95
CA ASN A 454 12.77 -25.28 31.31
C ASN A 454 14.26 -24.95 31.52
N GLY A 455 14.94 -24.42 30.49
CA GLY A 455 16.38 -24.17 30.48
C GLY A 455 17.18 -25.17 29.63
N GLU A 456 16.64 -26.37 29.41
CA GLU A 456 17.31 -27.43 28.63
C GLU A 456 16.46 -27.90 27.45
N GLU A 457 15.18 -28.14 27.70
CA GLU A 457 14.20 -28.62 26.73
C GLU A 457 12.92 -27.78 26.79
N GLY A 458 12.16 -27.82 25.71
CA GLY A 458 10.89 -27.12 25.63
C GLY A 458 9.88 -27.83 24.77
N PHE A 459 8.64 -27.36 24.84
CA PHE A 459 7.55 -27.88 24.03
C PHE A 459 6.52 -26.80 23.73
N VAL A 460 5.83 -26.97 22.60
CA VAL A 460 4.62 -26.22 22.27
C VAL A 460 3.43 -27.14 22.46
N VAL A 461 2.39 -26.65 23.12
CA VAL A 461 1.05 -27.22 23.10
C VAL A 461 0.18 -26.33 22.23
N ALA A 462 -0.33 -26.87 21.13
CA ALA A 462 -1.27 -26.19 20.24
C ALA A 462 -2.43 -27.14 19.93
N ARG A 463 -3.67 -26.66 20.06
CA ARG A 463 -4.90 -27.47 19.82
C ARG A 463 -4.90 -28.82 20.58
N GLY A 464 -4.32 -28.86 21.78
CA GLY A 464 -4.23 -30.05 22.62
C GLY A 464 -3.10 -31.03 22.26
N GLN A 465 -2.33 -30.81 21.19
CA GLN A 465 -1.17 -31.62 20.85
C GLN A 465 0.11 -31.01 21.42
N LYS A 466 0.90 -31.83 22.12
CA LYS A 466 2.21 -31.45 22.68
C LYS A 466 3.32 -31.88 21.71
N VAL A 467 4.08 -30.91 21.22
CA VAL A 467 5.20 -31.12 20.29
C VAL A 467 6.49 -30.62 20.97
N PRO A 468 7.51 -31.46 21.16
CA PRO A 468 8.82 -31.03 21.66
C PRO A 468 9.48 -30.01 20.72
N PHE A 469 10.32 -29.12 21.26
CA PHE A 469 11.14 -28.24 20.44
C PHE A 469 12.14 -29.02 19.61
N THR A 470 12.41 -28.52 18.40
CA THR A 470 13.58 -28.90 17.61
C THR A 470 14.87 -28.34 18.22
N GLU A 471 16.03 -28.86 17.83
CA GLU A 471 17.33 -28.35 18.31
C GLU A 471 17.51 -26.84 18.07
N GLN A 472 17.07 -26.36 16.90
CA GLN A 472 17.09 -24.92 16.57
C GLN A 472 16.18 -24.11 17.51
N GLN A 473 14.99 -24.63 17.84
CA GLN A 473 14.08 -23.96 18.77
C GLN A 473 14.58 -23.98 20.21
N VAL A 474 15.29 -25.04 20.64
CA VAL A 474 15.95 -25.07 21.94
C VAL A 474 17.06 -24.02 22.01
N ALA A 475 17.89 -23.90 20.96
CA ALA A 475 18.93 -22.87 20.90
C ALA A 475 18.34 -21.45 20.96
N ALA A 476 17.29 -21.18 20.17
CA ALA A 476 16.59 -19.89 20.19
C ALA A 476 15.95 -19.61 21.56
N ALA A 477 15.30 -20.60 22.17
CA ALA A 477 14.68 -20.43 23.48
C ALA A 477 15.72 -20.16 24.59
N LYS A 478 16.91 -20.77 24.52
CA LYS A 478 18.02 -20.45 25.44
C LYS A 478 18.43 -18.98 25.35
N ALA A 479 18.59 -18.47 24.13
CA ALA A 479 18.94 -17.07 23.89
C ALA A 479 17.88 -16.10 24.43
N ASP A 480 16.59 -16.43 24.27
CA ASP A 480 15.46 -15.57 24.68
C ASP A 480 15.04 -15.71 26.15
N SER A 481 15.55 -16.73 26.87
CA SER A 481 15.01 -17.11 28.18
C SER A 481 15.53 -16.30 29.38
N HIS A 482 16.28 -15.23 29.14
CA HIS A 482 16.78 -14.33 30.17
C HIS A 482 16.02 -13.00 30.15
N PRO A 483 15.64 -12.45 31.31
CA PRO A 483 14.98 -11.14 31.40
C PRO A 483 15.77 -10.00 30.75
N PHE A 484 17.10 -10.05 30.87
CA PHE A 484 18.03 -9.02 30.38
C PHE A 484 19.16 -9.70 29.60
N PRO A 485 18.93 -10.04 28.31
CA PRO A 485 19.96 -10.67 27.49
C PRO A 485 21.21 -9.81 27.34
N GLU A 486 21.11 -8.49 27.55
CA GLU A 486 22.21 -7.54 27.51
C GLU A 486 23.34 -7.86 28.51
N LEU A 487 23.08 -8.60 29.59
CA LEU A 487 24.11 -9.04 30.55
C LEU A 487 25.03 -10.13 29.99
N ASN A 488 24.57 -10.92 29.01
CA ASN A 488 25.25 -12.13 28.54
C ASN A 488 25.48 -12.14 27.02
N ALA A 489 25.29 -11.01 26.35
CA ALA A 489 25.31 -10.92 24.89
C ALA A 489 26.73 -10.71 24.33
N GLU A 490 27.61 -11.71 24.50
CA GLU A 490 29.00 -11.66 24.05
C GLU A 490 29.17 -11.57 22.51
N GLU A 491 28.20 -12.07 21.73
CA GLU A 491 28.22 -12.02 20.26
C GLU A 491 27.56 -10.76 19.68
N ALA A 492 27.09 -9.84 20.52
CA ALA A 492 26.40 -8.66 20.05
C ALA A 492 27.32 -7.69 19.30
N SER A 493 26.84 -7.15 18.19
CA SER A 493 27.59 -6.21 17.36
C SER A 493 26.82 -4.93 17.11
N LEU A 494 27.47 -3.79 17.37
CA LEU A 494 26.91 -2.47 17.13
C LEU A 494 26.98 -2.13 15.64
N GLN A 495 25.83 -1.96 15.00
CA GLN A 495 25.70 -1.74 13.56
C GLN A 495 25.76 -0.26 13.20
N GLY A 496 25.26 0.62 14.08
CA GLY A 496 25.23 2.05 13.82
C GLY A 496 24.24 2.81 14.70
N ILE A 497 23.96 4.06 14.31
CA ILE A 497 22.84 4.84 14.84
C ILE A 497 21.78 4.91 13.74
N GLU A 498 20.55 4.50 14.07
CA GLU A 498 19.38 4.60 13.20
C GLU A 498 18.31 5.47 13.87
N THR A 499 17.43 6.06 13.07
CA THR A 499 16.27 6.79 13.59
C THR A 499 15.10 5.82 13.78
N VAL A 500 14.64 5.66 15.01
CA VAL A 500 13.54 4.78 15.40
C VAL A 500 12.50 5.60 16.15
N ASN A 501 11.24 5.61 15.71
CA ASN A 501 10.17 6.40 16.33
C ASN A 501 10.55 7.88 16.56
N GLU A 502 11.17 8.51 15.54
CA GLU A 502 11.59 9.92 15.56
C GLU A 502 12.69 10.26 16.59
N GLN A 503 13.30 9.25 17.22
CA GLN A 503 14.47 9.39 18.09
C GLN A 503 15.67 8.60 17.55
N GLU A 504 16.88 9.05 17.88
CA GLU A 504 18.11 8.34 17.51
C GLU A 504 18.33 7.16 18.45
N ALA A 505 18.66 6.01 17.87
CA ALA A 505 18.93 4.80 18.61
C ALA A 505 20.14 4.04 18.05
N TYR A 506 20.97 3.52 18.93
CA TYR A 506 22.01 2.54 18.58
C TYR A 506 21.35 1.24 18.15
N ALA A 507 21.59 0.81 16.92
CA ALA A 507 21.15 -0.48 16.40
C ALA A 507 22.21 -1.54 16.75
N VAL A 508 21.87 -2.44 17.67
CA VAL A 508 22.74 -3.53 18.13
C VAL A 508 22.16 -4.85 17.65
N GLN A 509 22.90 -5.54 16.78
CA GLN A 509 22.58 -6.89 16.37
C GLN A 509 22.92 -7.83 17.53
N MET A 510 21.90 -8.46 18.11
CA MET A 510 22.05 -9.37 19.25
C MET A 510 22.48 -10.76 18.79
N ASP A 511 21.90 -11.22 17.68
CA ASP A 511 22.17 -12.52 17.05
C ASP A 511 21.88 -12.43 15.54
N GLY A 512 21.98 -13.56 14.82
CA GLY A 512 21.73 -13.63 13.36
C GLY A 512 20.30 -13.25 12.92
N THR A 513 19.37 -13.08 13.86
CA THR A 513 17.94 -12.86 13.64
C THR A 513 17.34 -11.67 14.39
N THR A 514 18.01 -11.16 15.42
CA THR A 514 17.48 -10.18 16.36
C THR A 514 18.33 -8.92 16.36
N THR A 515 17.70 -7.75 16.18
CA THR A 515 18.33 -6.43 16.34
C THR A 515 17.56 -5.59 17.35
N ASN A 516 18.25 -5.09 18.37
CA ASN A 516 17.70 -4.20 19.38
C ASN A 516 18.15 -2.77 19.13
N TYR A 517 17.27 -1.82 19.43
CA TYR A 517 17.52 -0.39 19.26
C TYR A 517 17.45 0.29 20.61
N TYR A 518 18.51 1.01 20.98
CA TYR A 518 18.65 1.69 22.27
C TYR A 518 18.80 3.19 22.08
N SER A 519 17.96 4.02 22.71
CA SER A 519 17.99 5.48 22.56
C SER A 519 19.39 6.04 22.83
N THR A 520 19.91 6.86 21.93
CA THR A 520 21.20 7.54 22.13
C THR A 520 21.14 8.57 23.25
N GLN A 521 19.94 9.07 23.57
CA GLN A 521 19.69 10.09 24.58
C GLN A 521 19.40 9.48 25.96
N THR A 522 18.51 8.50 26.04
CA THR A 522 18.06 7.94 27.34
C THR A 522 18.74 6.62 27.70
N GLY A 523 19.39 5.94 26.75
CA GLY A 523 19.93 4.59 26.94
C GLY A 523 18.86 3.48 26.94
N LEU A 524 17.57 3.81 27.00
CA LEU A 524 16.49 2.84 27.06
C LEU A 524 16.36 2.08 25.74
N LYS A 525 16.03 0.78 25.82
CA LYS A 525 15.62 -0.02 24.65
C LYS A 525 14.29 0.51 24.12
N VAL A 526 14.28 0.97 22.87
CA VAL A 526 13.11 1.62 22.22
C VAL A 526 12.40 0.71 21.22
N GLN A 527 13.11 -0.28 20.67
CA GLN A 527 12.55 -1.25 19.74
C GLN A 527 13.39 -2.54 19.75
N SER A 528 12.74 -3.67 19.49
CA SER A 528 13.39 -4.92 19.14
C SER A 528 12.75 -5.45 17.87
N VAL A 529 13.56 -5.89 16.91
CA VAL A 529 13.14 -6.46 15.64
C VAL A 529 13.69 -7.88 15.57
N LYS A 530 12.80 -8.86 15.39
CA LYS A 530 13.19 -10.27 15.36
C LYS A 530 12.64 -10.95 14.13
N THR A 531 13.55 -11.44 13.30
CA THR A 531 13.21 -12.15 12.07
C THR A 531 13.04 -13.64 12.34
N VAL A 532 11.84 -14.18 12.08
CA VAL A 532 11.52 -15.60 12.26
C VAL A 532 11.14 -16.22 10.92
N GLN A 533 11.79 -17.32 10.54
CA GLN A 533 11.38 -18.14 9.40
C GLN A 533 10.22 -19.05 9.81
N GLN A 534 9.09 -18.92 9.13
CA GLN A 534 7.95 -19.81 9.29
C GLN A 534 7.61 -20.45 7.93
N GLY A 535 8.22 -21.61 7.67
CA GLY A 535 8.15 -22.26 6.36
C GLY A 535 8.88 -21.44 5.27
N PRO A 536 8.29 -21.23 4.08
CA PRO A 536 8.91 -20.44 3.01
C PRO A 536 8.79 -18.92 3.21
N GLN A 537 8.16 -18.46 4.30
CA GLN A 537 7.95 -17.05 4.58
C GLN A 537 8.84 -16.56 5.73
N THR A 538 9.36 -15.35 5.57
CA THR A 538 10.11 -14.62 6.59
C THR A 538 9.19 -13.60 7.23
N MET A 539 9.02 -13.67 8.55
CA MET A 539 8.32 -12.66 9.35
C MET A 539 9.35 -11.83 10.12
N THR A 540 9.10 -10.54 10.33
CA THR A 540 10.01 -9.60 11.01
C THR A 540 9.28 -8.82 12.09
#